data_AF-D7WBX4-F1
#
_entry.id   AF-D7WBX4-F1
#
_cell.length_a   1.000
_cell.length_b   1.000
_cell.length_c   1.000
_cell.angle_alpha   90.00
_cell.angle_beta   90.00
_cell.angle_gamma   90.00
#
_symmetry.space_group_name_H-M   'P 1'
#
loop_
_entity.id
_entity.type
_entity.pdbx_description
1 polymer ?
#
loop_
_entity_poly.entity_id
_entity_poly.type
_entity_poly.pdbx_seq_one_letter_code
_entity_poly.pdbx_strand_id
1 'polypeptide(L)'
;MIGLAPSATAAEVLAESLGIQAENVPKLLYEHDEGRWDLRAGQLVIVDEASLAGTLTLDRLATHAAEVGAKIVLVGDWAQLSSVETGGAFGMLVRARRRAPELHTVRRFVHDWEKAASRDLRHGKRAVLDTYEDEQRLHDGDLETMLDAVYTAWQHDRDQGVSTLMLAGNAEMVAELNQRARADLITAGRVQEAGAALHDGTTAGVGDLVVTRRNERRLTTGKS
;
A
#
# COMPACT_ATOMS: atom_id res chain seq x y z
N MET A 1 -5.01 16.25 -18.27
CA MET A 1 -4.84 15.90 -16.85
C MET A 1 -4.06 14.60 -16.79
N ILE A 2 -3.20 14.40 -15.80
CA ILE A 2 -2.46 13.15 -15.58
C ILE A 2 -2.48 12.81 -14.09
N GLY A 3 -2.66 11.52 -13.78
CA GLY A 3 -2.52 10.98 -12.42
C GLY A 3 -1.12 10.46 -12.18
N LEU A 4 -0.61 10.60 -10.96
CA LEU A 4 0.67 10.08 -10.53
C LEU A 4 0.50 9.36 -9.20
N ALA A 5 1.20 8.25 -9.02
CA ALA A 5 1.16 7.47 -7.79
C ALA A 5 2.57 6.93 -7.45
N PRO A 6 2.84 6.56 -6.18
CA PRO A 6 4.15 6.06 -5.77
C PRO A 6 4.50 4.68 -6.36
N SER A 7 3.50 3.86 -6.69
CA SER A 7 3.69 2.51 -7.25
C SER A 7 2.89 2.30 -8.55
N ALA A 8 3.28 1.29 -9.33
CA ALA A 8 2.56 0.93 -10.56
C ALA A 8 1.12 0.50 -10.28
N THR A 9 0.91 -0.37 -9.29
CA THR A 9 -0.43 -0.81 -8.87
C THR A 9 -1.30 0.36 -8.40
N ALA A 10 -0.75 1.30 -7.65
CA ALA A 10 -1.50 2.50 -7.24
C ALA A 10 -1.86 3.38 -8.44
N ALA A 11 -0.95 3.49 -9.44
CA ALA A 11 -1.24 4.22 -10.67
C ALA A 11 -2.33 3.55 -11.51
N GLU A 12 -2.33 2.22 -11.61
CA GLU A 12 -3.40 1.46 -12.29
C GLU A 12 -4.76 1.70 -11.64
N VAL A 13 -4.86 1.57 -10.31
CA VAL A 13 -6.09 1.84 -9.55
C VAL A 13 -6.56 3.29 -9.74
N LEU A 14 -5.62 4.25 -9.74
CA LEU A 14 -5.93 5.66 -9.96
C LEU A 14 -6.47 5.91 -11.37
N ALA A 15 -5.85 5.29 -12.39
CA ALA A 15 -6.28 5.39 -13.78
C ALA A 15 -7.70 4.85 -13.97
N GLU A 16 -7.98 3.66 -13.42
CA GLU A 16 -9.30 3.02 -13.47
C GLU A 16 -10.36 3.86 -12.75
N SER A 17 -10.04 4.37 -11.57
CA SER A 17 -11.00 5.12 -10.73
C SER A 17 -11.37 6.48 -11.31
N LEU A 18 -10.44 7.16 -11.99
CA LEU A 18 -10.63 8.50 -12.51
C LEU A 18 -10.87 8.55 -14.03
N GLY A 19 -10.66 7.43 -14.75
CA GLY A 19 -10.73 7.39 -16.20
C GLY A 19 -9.70 8.29 -16.89
N ILE A 20 -8.53 8.47 -16.27
CA ILE A 20 -7.42 9.29 -16.79
C ILE A 20 -6.16 8.46 -16.97
N GLN A 21 -5.22 8.93 -17.78
CA GLN A 21 -3.88 8.37 -17.79
C GLN A 21 -3.23 8.59 -16.42
N ALA A 22 -2.71 7.52 -15.81
CA ALA A 22 -1.88 7.61 -14.63
C ALA A 22 -0.59 6.80 -14.76
N GLU A 23 0.47 7.28 -14.12
CA GLU A 23 1.80 6.68 -14.17
C GLU A 23 2.42 6.66 -12.77
N ASN A 24 3.34 5.73 -12.52
CA ASN A 24 4.11 5.83 -11.28
C ASN A 24 5.16 6.95 -11.40
N VAL A 25 5.37 7.68 -10.30
CA VAL A 25 6.25 8.85 -10.26
C VAL A 25 7.68 8.53 -10.71
N PRO A 26 8.33 7.43 -10.26
CA PRO A 26 9.70 7.13 -10.68
C PRO A 26 9.84 6.91 -12.19
N LYS A 27 8.87 6.23 -12.82
CA LYS A 27 8.84 6.06 -14.29
C LYS A 27 8.71 7.41 -14.97
N LEU A 28 7.76 8.25 -14.55
CA LEU A 28 7.52 9.54 -15.18
C LEU A 28 8.77 10.43 -15.16
N LEU A 29 9.44 10.52 -14.00
CA LEU A 29 10.67 11.28 -13.85
C LEU A 29 11.79 10.72 -14.73
N TYR A 30 11.90 9.40 -14.83
CA TYR A 30 12.86 8.76 -15.74
C TYR A 30 12.57 9.09 -17.21
N GLU A 31 11.32 9.01 -17.65
CA GLU A 31 10.94 9.37 -19.03
C GLU A 31 11.21 10.85 -19.34
N HIS A 32 11.07 11.72 -18.34
CA HIS A 32 11.43 13.14 -18.44
C HIS A 32 12.93 13.34 -18.58
N ASP A 33 13.73 12.68 -17.73
CA ASP A 33 15.21 12.75 -17.78
C ASP A 33 15.76 12.23 -19.12
N GLU A 34 15.10 11.24 -19.74
CA GLU A 34 15.43 10.70 -21.06
C GLU A 34 14.87 11.55 -22.23
N GLY A 35 14.17 12.65 -21.95
CA GLY A 35 13.57 13.53 -22.96
C GLY A 35 12.43 12.88 -23.76
N ARG A 36 11.86 11.77 -23.27
CA ARG A 36 10.78 11.01 -23.95
C ARG A 36 9.40 11.48 -23.54
N TRP A 37 9.31 12.24 -22.46
CA TRP A 37 8.05 12.78 -21.96
C TRP A 37 8.24 14.14 -21.30
N ASP A 38 7.23 15.00 -21.39
CA ASP A 38 7.24 16.29 -20.70
C ASP A 38 5.86 16.75 -20.24
N LEU A 39 5.83 17.59 -19.20
CA LEU A 39 4.64 18.32 -18.78
C LEU A 39 4.27 19.37 -19.83
N ARG A 40 3.01 19.77 -19.83
CA ARG A 40 2.50 20.82 -20.73
C ARG A 40 1.90 21.98 -19.94
N ALA A 41 2.04 23.19 -20.48
CA ALA A 41 1.44 24.39 -19.88
C ALA A 41 -0.07 24.20 -19.68
N GLY A 42 -0.57 24.58 -18.50
CA GLY A 42 -1.99 24.42 -18.14
C GLY A 42 -2.41 22.97 -17.81
N GLN A 43 -1.51 22.00 -17.82
CA GLN A 43 -1.82 20.63 -17.43
C GLN A 43 -2.06 20.52 -15.93
N LEU A 44 -3.10 19.78 -15.54
CA LEU A 44 -3.33 19.37 -14.15
C LEU A 44 -2.68 18.00 -13.89
N VAL A 45 -1.85 17.95 -12.86
CA VAL A 45 -1.18 16.76 -12.32
C VAL A 45 -1.79 16.44 -10.95
N ILE A 46 -2.34 15.25 -10.80
CA ILE A 46 -2.85 14.74 -9.52
C ILE A 46 -1.83 13.74 -9.00
N VAL A 47 -1.27 13.96 -7.81
CA VAL A 47 -0.37 12.99 -7.16
C VAL A 47 -1.14 12.34 -6.03
N ASP A 48 -1.54 11.09 -6.22
CA ASP A 48 -2.20 10.26 -5.21
C ASP A 48 -1.18 9.57 -4.31
N GLU A 49 -1.60 9.22 -3.08
CA GLU A 49 -0.74 8.67 -2.03
C GLU A 49 0.54 9.52 -1.79
N ALA A 50 0.38 10.85 -1.83
CA ALA A 50 1.48 11.81 -1.70
C ALA A 50 2.21 11.74 -0.34
N SER A 51 1.59 11.15 0.68
CA SER A 51 2.22 10.85 1.97
C SER A 51 3.37 9.83 1.86
N LEU A 52 3.34 8.97 0.85
CA LEU A 52 4.37 7.97 0.56
C LEU A 52 5.47 8.50 -0.35
N ALA A 53 5.26 9.61 -1.03
CA ALA A 53 6.26 10.21 -1.92
C ALA A 53 7.43 10.82 -1.13
N GLY A 54 8.65 10.52 -1.56
CA GLY A 54 9.87 11.11 -1.00
C GLY A 54 9.91 12.63 -1.19
N THR A 55 10.55 13.34 -0.25
CA THR A 55 10.62 14.82 -0.26
C THR A 55 11.24 15.37 -1.55
N LEU A 56 12.37 14.80 -1.98
CA LEU A 56 13.06 15.22 -3.21
C LEU A 56 12.24 14.95 -4.47
N THR A 57 11.49 13.86 -4.47
CA THR A 57 10.59 13.50 -5.57
C THR A 57 9.48 14.54 -5.73
N LEU A 58 8.87 14.96 -4.62
CA LEU A 58 7.85 16.01 -4.63
C LEU A 58 8.44 17.37 -5.04
N ASP A 59 9.65 17.69 -4.60
CA ASP A 59 10.36 18.92 -4.97
C ASP A 59 10.66 18.99 -6.48
N ARG A 60 11.18 17.91 -7.06
CA ARG A 60 11.41 17.80 -8.51
C ARG A 60 10.12 17.98 -9.31
N LEU A 61 9.04 17.30 -8.91
CA LEU A 61 7.73 17.44 -9.57
C LEU A 61 7.21 18.88 -9.47
N ALA A 62 7.28 19.49 -8.28
CA ALA A 62 6.84 20.86 -8.05
C ALA A 62 7.61 21.88 -8.88
N THR A 63 8.93 21.74 -8.93
CA THR A 63 9.83 22.59 -9.73
C THR A 63 9.48 22.47 -11.21
N HIS A 64 9.39 21.25 -11.74
CA HIS A 64 9.05 21.00 -13.13
C HIS A 64 7.69 21.58 -13.53
N ALA A 65 6.67 21.35 -12.71
CA ALA A 65 5.35 21.92 -12.97
C ALA A 65 5.36 23.45 -12.94
N ALA A 66 6.15 24.08 -12.06
CA ALA A 66 6.27 25.53 -12.01
C ALA A 66 6.93 26.10 -13.27
N GLU A 67 8.01 25.48 -13.75
CA GLU A 67 8.73 25.89 -14.96
C GLU A 67 7.85 25.85 -16.22
N VAL A 68 7.03 24.81 -16.35
CA VAL A 68 6.14 24.61 -17.50
C VAL A 68 4.81 25.38 -17.36
N GLY A 69 4.46 25.84 -16.15
CA GLY A 69 3.15 26.45 -15.88
C GLY A 69 2.01 25.43 -15.76
N ALA A 70 2.31 24.24 -15.25
CA ALA A 70 1.35 23.20 -14.88
C ALA A 70 0.89 23.37 -13.41
N LYS A 71 -0.22 22.71 -13.06
CA LYS A 71 -0.78 22.71 -11.70
C LYS A 71 -0.64 21.33 -11.08
N ILE A 72 -0.10 21.26 -9.86
CA ILE A 72 -0.08 20.03 -9.06
C ILE A 72 -1.14 20.08 -7.96
N VAL A 73 -1.85 18.97 -7.78
CA VAL A 73 -2.72 18.69 -6.64
C VAL A 73 -2.19 17.43 -5.97
N LEU A 74 -1.78 17.56 -4.71
CA LEU A 74 -1.35 16.44 -3.88
C LEU A 74 -2.55 15.90 -3.11
N VAL A 75 -2.74 14.58 -3.16
CA VAL A 75 -3.79 13.83 -2.48
C VAL A 75 -3.12 12.73 -1.67
N GLY A 76 -3.55 12.55 -0.43
CA GLY A 76 -2.99 11.53 0.46
C GLY A 76 -3.40 11.76 1.91
N ASP A 77 -3.04 10.82 2.78
CA ASP A 77 -3.29 10.92 4.21
C ASP A 77 -2.03 11.38 4.96
N TRP A 78 -2.09 12.59 5.54
CA TRP A 78 -0.98 13.16 6.31
C TRP A 78 -0.69 12.41 7.63
N ALA A 79 -1.64 11.63 8.13
CA ALA A 79 -1.55 10.87 9.38
C ALA A 79 -1.20 9.40 9.15
N GLN A 80 -1.11 8.95 7.90
CA GLN A 80 -0.62 7.61 7.57
C GLN A 80 0.88 7.51 7.84
N LEU A 81 1.36 6.29 8.12
CA LEU A 81 2.78 6.00 8.32
C LEU A 81 3.61 6.66 7.22
N SER A 82 4.61 7.44 7.63
CA SER A 82 5.49 8.17 6.71
C SER A 82 6.20 7.22 5.75
N SER A 83 6.50 7.72 4.55
CA SER A 83 7.35 7.04 3.56
C SER A 83 8.57 6.37 4.18
N VAL A 84 8.96 5.21 3.62
CA VAL A 84 10.20 4.49 3.96
C VAL A 84 11.45 5.30 3.55
N GLU A 85 11.33 6.22 2.59
CA GLU A 85 12.39 7.17 2.21
C GLU A 85 12.47 8.37 3.17
N THR A 86 13.37 9.35 2.92
CA THR A 86 13.37 10.69 3.55
C THR A 86 12.10 11.48 3.15
N GLY A 87 10.95 11.02 3.62
CA GLY A 87 9.62 11.56 3.36
C GLY A 87 9.18 12.61 4.39
N GLY A 88 7.88 12.94 4.36
CA GLY A 88 7.27 13.90 5.29
C GLY A 88 6.94 15.27 4.68
N ALA A 89 7.37 15.54 3.44
CA ALA A 89 7.05 16.78 2.74
C ALA A 89 5.54 17.03 2.62
N PHE A 90 4.74 16.01 2.31
CA PHE A 90 3.28 16.15 2.28
C PHE A 90 2.71 16.58 3.64
N GLY A 91 3.11 15.91 4.72
CA GLY A 91 2.70 16.29 6.08
C GLY A 91 3.14 17.71 6.47
N MET A 92 4.35 18.11 6.08
CA MET A 92 4.85 19.48 6.26
C MET A 92 4.00 20.51 5.49
N LEU A 93 3.67 20.23 4.23
CA LEU A 93 2.83 21.10 3.40
C LEU A 93 1.41 21.24 3.98
N VAL A 94 0.82 20.15 4.46
CA VAL A 94 -0.50 20.18 5.12
C VAL A 94 -0.44 21.05 6.38
N ARG A 95 0.58 20.87 7.24
CA ARG A 95 0.76 21.68 8.47
C ARG A 95 1.03 23.16 8.18
N ALA A 96 1.78 23.47 7.12
CA ALA A 96 2.07 24.84 6.72
C ALA A 96 0.85 25.57 6.10
N ARG A 97 -0.10 24.83 5.53
CA ARG A 97 -1.30 25.39 4.91
C ARG A 97 -2.42 25.54 5.94
N ARG A 98 -2.84 26.78 6.19
CA ARG A 98 -3.95 27.09 7.13
C ARG A 98 -5.29 26.43 6.80
N ARG A 99 -5.54 26.03 5.54
CA ARG A 99 -6.80 25.46 5.04
C ARG A 99 -6.56 24.40 3.96
N ALA A 100 -5.78 23.36 4.27
CA ALA A 100 -5.76 22.19 3.40
C ALA A 100 -7.17 21.56 3.39
N PRO A 101 -7.80 21.32 2.22
CA PRO A 101 -9.08 20.62 2.17
C PRO A 101 -8.93 19.20 2.73
N GLU A 102 -9.84 18.80 3.62
CA GLU A 102 -9.88 17.46 4.19
C GLU A 102 -11.20 16.78 3.89
N LEU A 103 -11.15 15.49 3.55
CA LEU A 103 -12.32 14.64 3.39
C LEU A 103 -12.55 13.88 4.70
N HIS A 104 -13.72 14.08 5.31
CA HIS A 104 -14.04 13.48 6.62
C HIS A 104 -14.98 12.27 6.55
N THR A 105 -15.57 12.00 5.38
CA THR A 105 -16.57 10.94 5.24
C THR A 105 -15.89 9.61 4.97
N VAL A 106 -16.09 8.65 5.86
CA VAL A 106 -15.59 7.29 5.68
C VAL A 106 -16.66 6.41 5.02
N ARG A 107 -16.31 5.78 3.90
CA ARG A 107 -17.27 5.03 3.06
C ARG A 107 -17.14 3.50 3.15
N ARG A 108 -15.96 2.98 3.52
CA ARG A 108 -15.64 1.54 3.43
C ARG A 108 -16.05 0.72 4.65
N PHE A 109 -16.36 1.36 5.77
CA PHE A 109 -16.79 0.64 6.98
C PHE A 109 -18.27 0.32 6.97
N VAL A 110 -18.58 -0.92 7.32
CA VAL A 110 -19.96 -1.41 7.51
C VAL A 110 -20.53 -0.86 8.81
N HIS A 111 -19.75 -0.88 9.89
CA HIS A 111 -20.19 -0.44 11.21
C HIS A 111 -19.92 1.05 11.43
N ASP A 112 -20.89 1.76 12.01
CA ASP A 112 -20.75 3.19 12.29
C ASP A 112 -19.77 3.47 13.43
N TRP A 113 -19.70 2.59 14.43
CA TRP A 113 -18.70 2.69 15.50
C TRP A 113 -17.28 2.66 14.93
N GLU A 114 -17.03 1.80 13.92
CA GLU A 114 -15.71 1.62 13.33
C GLU A 114 -15.27 2.84 12.52
N LYS A 115 -16.22 3.56 11.92
CA LYS A 115 -15.97 4.87 11.26
C LYS A 115 -15.49 5.91 12.27
N ALA A 116 -16.14 6.00 13.43
CA ALA A 116 -15.76 6.95 14.47
C ALA A 116 -14.42 6.56 15.09
N ALA A 117 -14.26 5.29 15.46
CA ALA A 117 -13.05 4.73 16.03
C ALA A 117 -11.83 4.93 15.10
N SER A 118 -11.94 4.57 13.82
CA SER A 118 -10.82 4.70 12.88
C SER A 118 -10.36 6.15 12.69
N ARG A 119 -11.27 7.13 12.80
CA ARG A 119 -10.91 8.56 12.76
C ARG A 119 -10.13 8.97 14.01
N ASP A 120 -10.55 8.51 15.18
CA ASP A 120 -9.89 8.82 16.44
C ASP A 120 -8.53 8.14 16.55
N LEU A 121 -8.41 6.90 16.05
CA LEU A 121 -7.14 6.20 15.90
C LEU A 121 -6.19 6.95 14.97
N ARG A 122 -6.67 7.44 13.82
CA ARG A 122 -5.90 8.29 12.89
C ARG A 122 -5.34 9.54 13.56
N HIS A 123 -6.01 10.08 14.56
CA HIS A 123 -5.53 11.24 15.34
C HIS A 123 -4.70 10.86 16.57
N GLY A 124 -4.40 9.57 16.78
CA GLY A 124 -3.58 9.08 17.88
C GLY A 124 -4.29 9.06 19.24
N LYS A 125 -5.62 9.10 19.27
CA LYS A 125 -6.39 9.03 20.53
C LYS A 125 -6.42 7.60 21.05
N ARG A 126 -5.62 7.31 22.08
CA ARG A 126 -5.46 5.96 22.64
C ARG A 126 -6.74 5.34 23.21
N ALA A 127 -7.65 6.14 23.74
CA ALA A 127 -8.91 5.66 24.32
C ALA A 127 -9.80 4.89 23.33
N VAL A 128 -9.51 4.97 22.02
CA VAL A 128 -10.22 4.20 21.00
C VAL A 128 -9.94 2.70 21.07
N LEU A 129 -8.83 2.29 21.69
CA LEU A 129 -8.48 0.88 21.82
C LEU A 129 -9.55 0.12 22.61
N ASP A 130 -10.11 0.74 23.66
CA ASP A 130 -11.22 0.19 24.46
C ASP A 130 -12.44 -0.12 23.56
N THR A 131 -12.74 0.74 22.57
CA THR A 131 -13.83 0.48 21.61
C THR A 131 -13.56 -0.73 20.72
N TYR A 132 -12.31 -0.89 20.24
CA TYR A 132 -11.96 -2.07 19.44
C TYR A 132 -11.95 -3.35 20.29
N GLU A 133 -11.63 -3.25 21.58
CA GLU A 133 -11.72 -4.38 22.52
C GLU A 133 -13.19 -4.76 22.78
N ASP A 134 -14.05 -3.80 23.10
CA ASP A 134 -15.50 -3.99 23.32
C ASP A 134 -16.19 -4.63 22.10
N GLU A 135 -15.76 -4.26 20.89
CA GLU A 135 -16.27 -4.78 19.62
C GLU A 135 -15.54 -6.04 19.14
N GLN A 136 -14.75 -6.67 20.02
CA GLN A 136 -14.03 -7.93 19.79
C GLN A 136 -13.13 -7.91 18.55
N ARG A 137 -12.51 -6.75 18.27
CA ARG A 137 -11.51 -6.58 17.19
C ARG A 137 -10.08 -6.63 17.70
N LEU A 138 -9.86 -6.63 19.00
CA LEU A 138 -8.56 -6.86 19.62
C LEU A 138 -8.56 -8.22 20.30
N HIS A 139 -7.49 -8.96 20.07
CA HIS A 139 -7.18 -10.20 20.75
C HIS A 139 -5.73 -10.14 21.21
N ASP A 140 -5.47 -10.62 22.42
CA ASP A 140 -4.14 -10.70 23.00
C ASP A 140 -3.80 -12.14 23.41
N GLY A 141 -2.50 -12.38 23.56
CA GLY A 141 -1.93 -13.68 23.88
C GLY A 141 -0.42 -13.64 23.77
N ASP A 142 0.24 -14.74 24.12
CA ASP A 142 1.64 -14.90 23.77
C ASP A 142 1.84 -15.04 22.25
N LEU A 143 3.10 -14.99 21.82
CA LEU A 143 3.46 -15.02 20.41
C LEU A 143 2.91 -16.25 19.69
N GLU A 144 3.05 -17.43 20.29
CA GLU A 144 2.62 -18.70 19.68
C GLU A 144 1.10 -18.74 19.51
N THR A 145 0.38 -18.36 20.57
CA THR A 145 -1.09 -18.24 20.56
C THR A 145 -1.55 -17.28 19.47
N MET A 146 -0.86 -16.16 19.27
CA MET A 146 -1.28 -15.15 18.30
C MET A 146 -0.95 -15.54 16.86
N LEU A 147 0.17 -16.23 16.62
CA LEU A 147 0.47 -16.80 15.31
C LEU A 147 -0.56 -17.86 14.92
N ASP A 148 -0.94 -18.73 15.86
CA ASP A 148 -1.99 -19.75 15.66
C ASP A 148 -3.35 -19.11 15.36
N ALA A 149 -3.72 -18.08 16.13
CA ALA A 149 -5.00 -17.38 15.95
C ALA A 149 -5.08 -16.67 14.59
N VAL A 150 -4.03 -15.93 14.20
CA VAL A 150 -3.96 -15.24 12.90
C VAL A 150 -4.02 -16.24 11.76
N TYR A 151 -3.27 -17.35 11.87
CA TYR A 151 -3.28 -18.39 10.85
C TYR A 151 -4.65 -19.06 10.70
N THR A 152 -5.26 -19.45 11.83
CA THR A 152 -6.58 -20.10 11.85
C THR A 152 -7.66 -19.20 11.26
N ALA A 153 -7.65 -17.91 11.62
CA ALA A 153 -8.59 -16.93 11.07
C ALA A 153 -8.42 -16.78 9.55
N TRP A 154 -7.17 -16.66 9.08
CA TRP A 154 -6.88 -16.58 7.64
C TRP A 154 -7.31 -17.85 6.89
N GLN A 155 -7.05 -19.04 7.45
CA GLN A 155 -7.44 -20.31 6.84
C GLN A 155 -8.96 -20.41 6.71
N HIS A 156 -9.68 -20.07 7.77
CA HIS A 156 -11.15 -20.04 7.77
C HIS A 156 -11.68 -19.10 6.69
N ASP A 157 -11.18 -17.85 6.62
CA ASP A 157 -11.56 -16.88 5.60
C ASP A 157 -11.28 -17.42 4.19
N ARG A 158 -10.11 -18.01 3.98
CA ARG A 158 -9.72 -18.58 2.68
C ARG A 158 -10.64 -19.71 2.25
N ASP A 159 -11.08 -20.55 3.17
CA ASP A 159 -11.99 -21.67 2.89
C ASP A 159 -13.43 -21.20 2.62
N GLN A 160 -13.80 -20.02 3.12
CA GLN A 160 -15.04 -19.31 2.77
C GLN A 160 -14.91 -18.47 1.49
N GLY A 161 -13.73 -18.46 0.83
CA GLY A 161 -13.48 -17.66 -0.37
C GLY A 161 -13.34 -16.15 -0.12
N VAL A 162 -13.10 -15.75 1.14
CA VAL A 162 -12.84 -14.36 1.52
C VAL A 162 -11.37 -14.02 1.25
N SER A 163 -11.14 -12.84 0.67
CA SER A 163 -9.80 -12.33 0.43
C SER A 163 -9.24 -11.65 1.69
N THR A 164 -8.41 -12.35 2.45
CA THR A 164 -7.82 -11.87 3.70
C THR A 164 -6.30 -11.82 3.63
N LEU A 165 -5.70 -10.82 4.30
CA LEU A 165 -4.26 -10.62 4.41
C LEU A 165 -3.82 -10.78 5.86
N MET A 166 -2.78 -11.59 6.09
CA MET A 166 -2.07 -11.63 7.37
C MET A 166 -1.01 -10.53 7.42
N LEU A 167 -0.97 -9.78 8.51
CA LEU A 167 0.06 -8.78 8.80
C LEU A 167 0.80 -9.18 10.07
N ALA A 168 2.14 -9.11 10.04
CA ALA A 168 2.99 -9.45 11.18
C ALA A 168 4.05 -8.38 11.40
N GLY A 169 4.53 -8.28 12.64
CA GLY A 169 5.42 -7.19 13.08
C GLY A 169 6.85 -7.27 12.56
N ASN A 170 7.32 -8.44 12.12
CA ASN A 170 8.69 -8.61 11.61
C ASN A 170 8.78 -9.71 10.54
N ALA A 171 9.95 -9.80 9.90
CA ALA A 171 10.19 -10.73 8.80
C ALA A 171 10.20 -12.21 9.21
N GLU A 172 10.61 -12.52 10.45
CA GLU A 172 10.64 -13.89 10.98
C GLU A 172 9.21 -14.44 11.13
N MET A 173 8.32 -13.66 11.74
CA MET A 173 6.89 -14.00 11.86
C MET A 173 6.22 -14.15 10.49
N VAL A 174 6.56 -13.28 9.52
CA VAL A 174 6.06 -13.41 8.14
C VAL A 174 6.53 -14.72 7.50
N ALA A 175 7.81 -15.08 7.67
CA ALA A 175 8.34 -16.32 7.12
C ALA A 175 7.66 -17.55 7.74
N GLU A 176 7.43 -17.54 9.06
CA GLU A 176 6.73 -18.63 9.76
C GLU A 176 5.28 -18.80 9.24
N LEU A 177 4.51 -17.72 9.16
CA LEU A 177 3.14 -17.76 8.64
C LEU A 177 3.09 -18.24 7.19
N ASN A 178 4.02 -17.79 6.35
CA ASN A 178 4.12 -18.23 4.95
C ASN A 178 4.47 -19.72 4.85
N GLN A 179 5.39 -20.23 5.68
CA GLN A 179 5.76 -21.64 5.69
C GLN A 179 4.58 -22.53 6.11
N ARG A 180 3.83 -22.14 7.15
CA ARG A 180 2.61 -22.85 7.57
C ARG A 180 1.57 -22.88 6.46
N ALA A 181 1.26 -21.72 5.88
CA ALA A 181 0.31 -21.62 4.76
C ALA A 181 0.72 -22.50 3.57
N ARG A 182 2.01 -22.50 3.24
CA ARG A 182 2.54 -23.32 2.15
C ARG A 182 2.45 -24.82 2.44
N ALA A 183 2.77 -25.26 3.65
CA ALA A 183 2.67 -26.66 4.05
C ALA A 183 1.25 -27.22 3.89
N ASP A 184 0.25 -26.43 4.26
CA ASP A 184 -1.16 -26.80 4.09
C ASP A 184 -1.58 -26.82 2.61
N LEU A 185 -1.11 -25.86 1.81
CA LEU A 185 -1.37 -25.83 0.38
C LEU A 185 -0.71 -27.01 -0.38
N ILE A 186 0.46 -27.47 0.07
CA ILE A 186 1.11 -28.69 -0.44
C ILE A 186 0.27 -29.91 -0.10
N THR A 187 -0.14 -30.04 1.17
CA THR A 187 -0.98 -31.15 1.63
C THR A 187 -2.31 -31.21 0.87
N ALA A 188 -2.88 -30.04 0.55
CA ALA A 188 -4.08 -29.92 -0.27
C ALA A 188 -3.85 -30.13 -1.78
N GLY A 189 -2.61 -30.39 -2.22
CA GLY A 189 -2.26 -30.59 -3.64
C GLY A 189 -2.36 -29.33 -4.50
N ARG A 190 -2.39 -28.15 -3.89
CA ARG A 190 -2.52 -26.85 -4.58
C ARG A 190 -1.17 -26.23 -4.93
N VAL A 191 -0.13 -26.60 -4.18
CA VAL A 191 1.25 -26.14 -4.35
C VAL A 191 2.17 -27.34 -4.48
N GLN A 192 3.15 -27.26 -5.38
CA GLN A 192 4.21 -28.27 -5.47
C GLN A 192 5.26 -28.06 -4.36
N GLU A 193 5.66 -29.15 -3.70
CA GLU A 193 6.66 -29.11 -2.64
C GLU A 193 8.03 -28.65 -3.14
N ALA A 194 8.45 -29.15 -4.31
CA ALA A 194 9.69 -28.71 -4.96
C ALA A 194 9.52 -27.31 -5.57
N GLY A 195 10.56 -26.50 -5.48
CA GLY A 195 10.51 -25.12 -5.93
C GLY A 195 11.86 -24.41 -5.93
N ALA A 196 11.81 -23.11 -6.21
CA ALA A 196 12.97 -22.22 -6.18
C ALA A 196 13.19 -21.65 -4.76
N ALA A 197 14.44 -21.56 -4.32
CA ALA A 197 14.78 -20.91 -3.06
C ALA A 197 14.61 -19.39 -3.16
N LEU A 198 14.03 -18.79 -2.13
CA LEU A 198 13.83 -17.35 -1.99
C LEU A 198 14.90 -16.71 -1.07
N HIS A 199 14.98 -15.38 -1.09
CA HIS A 199 16.02 -14.63 -0.36
C HIS A 199 15.86 -14.70 1.17
N ASP A 200 14.68 -15.05 1.66
CA ASP A 200 14.35 -15.19 3.08
C ASP A 200 14.46 -16.64 3.59
N GLY A 201 15.04 -17.54 2.78
CA GLY A 201 15.22 -18.94 3.13
C GLY A 201 13.97 -19.80 2.92
N THR A 202 12.85 -19.21 2.48
CA THR A 202 11.66 -19.98 2.08
C THR A 202 11.79 -20.54 0.65
N THR A 203 10.85 -21.39 0.24
CA THR A 203 10.81 -21.99 -1.10
C THR A 203 9.50 -21.61 -1.79
N ALA A 204 9.58 -21.24 -3.07
CA ALA A 204 8.41 -21.00 -3.93
C ALA A 204 8.26 -22.14 -4.94
N GLY A 205 7.17 -22.91 -4.83
CA GLY A 205 6.76 -23.95 -5.75
C GLY A 205 5.70 -23.48 -6.76
N VAL A 206 5.41 -24.32 -7.75
CA VAL A 206 4.32 -24.05 -8.69
C VAL A 206 2.99 -24.03 -7.93
N GLY A 207 2.23 -22.95 -8.07
CA GLY A 207 0.97 -22.71 -7.37
C GLY A 207 1.06 -21.68 -6.23
N ASP A 208 2.27 -21.31 -5.81
CA ASP A 208 2.47 -20.30 -4.77
C ASP A 208 2.08 -18.89 -5.26
N LEU A 209 1.50 -18.10 -4.36
CA LEU A 209 1.33 -16.67 -4.54
C LEU A 209 2.60 -15.96 -4.06
N VAL A 210 3.33 -15.33 -4.98
CA VAL A 210 4.60 -14.67 -4.69
C VAL A 210 4.46 -13.15 -4.84
N VAL A 211 4.91 -12.41 -3.83
CA VAL A 211 5.00 -10.95 -3.87
C VAL A 211 6.45 -10.54 -4.16
N THR A 212 6.65 -9.83 -5.28
CA THR A 212 7.97 -9.31 -5.65
C THR A 212 8.27 -8.00 -4.92
N ARG A 213 9.46 -7.87 -4.34
CA ARG A 213 9.88 -6.64 -3.63
C ARG A 213 10.61 -5.62 -4.49
N ARG A 214 11.01 -6.02 -5.71
CA ARG A 214 11.68 -5.17 -6.69
C ARG A 214 10.97 -5.29 -8.02
N ASN A 215 10.78 -4.16 -8.68
CA ASN A 215 10.13 -4.12 -9.98
C ASN A 215 11.19 -4.40 -11.07
N GLU A 216 11.26 -5.64 -11.56
CA GLU A 216 12.11 -6.02 -12.69
C GLU A 216 11.29 -6.11 -13.99
N ARG A 217 11.24 -5.00 -14.72
CA ARG A 217 10.38 -4.83 -15.92
C ARG A 217 10.67 -5.75 -17.10
N ARG A 218 11.79 -6.49 -17.06
CA ARG A 218 12.14 -7.47 -18.09
C ARG A 218 11.56 -8.86 -17.80
N LEU A 219 11.13 -9.11 -16.56
CA LEU A 219 10.43 -10.33 -16.20
C LEU A 219 8.99 -10.20 -16.71
N THR A 220 8.61 -11.10 -17.62
CA THR A 220 7.25 -11.23 -18.10
C THR A 220 6.56 -12.35 -17.33
N THR A 221 5.41 -12.06 -16.72
CA THR A 221 4.55 -13.06 -16.09
C THR A 221 3.48 -13.47 -17.11
N GLY A 222 3.72 -14.57 -17.82
CA GLY A 222 2.79 -15.13 -18.80
C GLY A 222 2.93 -16.65 -18.90
N LYS A 223 1.81 -17.35 -19.12
CA LYS A 223 1.79 -18.78 -19.43
C LYS A 223 2.44 -19.00 -20.81
N SER A 224 3.53 -19.76 -20.85
CA SER A 224 3.94 -20.50 -22.05
C SER A 224 3.01 -21.68 -22.28
#